data_AF-A0A258M2N1-F1
#
_entry.id   AF-A0A258M2N1-F1
#
_cell.length_a   1.000
_cell.length_b   1.000
_cell.length_c   1.000
_cell.angle_alpha   90.00
_cell.angle_beta   90.00
_cell.angle_gamma   90.00
#
_symmetry.space_group_name_H-M   'P 1'
#
loop_
_entity.id
_entity.type
_entity.pdbx_description
1 polymer ?
#
loop_
_entity_poly.entity_id
_entity_poly.type
_entity_poly.pdbx_seq_one_letter_code
_entity_poly.pdbx_strand_id
1 'polypeptide(L)'
;DISKEEQEKRLKDRKKDPLKQWKISPIDQKAQKMWDAYSEARDEMLKKTNSSDAPWTVICANDKKLAHLNLIADLLSRVNYPDKDKKILKINPKIVLSWPATSKKLPKLAK
;
A
#
# COMPACT_ATOMS: atom_id res chain seq x y z
N ASP A 1 1.86 -0.17 0.46
CA ASP A 1 3.31 -0.24 0.67
C ASP A 1 3.61 -0.67 2.11
N ILE A 2 4.58 -1.56 2.29
CA ILE A 2 5.01 -2.06 3.61
C ILE A 2 6.53 -1.97 3.70
N SER A 3 7.10 -1.86 4.90
CA SER A 3 8.55 -1.90 5.06
C SER A 3 9.11 -3.31 4.93
N LYS A 4 10.43 -3.40 4.68
CA LYS A 4 11.14 -4.67 4.55
C LYS A 4 10.98 -5.51 5.81
N GLU A 5 11.11 -4.89 6.98
CA GLU A 5 11.02 -5.56 8.28
C GLU A 5 9.61 -6.11 8.52
N GLU A 6 8.58 -5.33 8.18
CA GLU A 6 7.20 -5.77 8.35
C GLU A 6 6.85 -6.91 7.37
N GLN A 7 7.37 -6.87 6.14
CA GLN A 7 7.24 -7.99 5.21
C GLN A 7 7.92 -9.25 5.77
N GLU A 8 9.16 -9.14 6.25
CA GLU A 8 9.88 -10.27 6.85
C GLU A 8 9.14 -10.86 8.05
N LYS A 9 8.65 -10.01 8.96
CA LYS A 9 7.85 -10.41 10.11
C LYS A 9 6.60 -11.18 9.68
N ARG A 10 5.85 -10.67 8.71
CA ARG A 10 4.65 -11.36 8.18
C ARG A 10 4.97 -12.73 7.58
N LEU A 11 6.10 -12.86 6.90
CA LEU A 11 6.53 -14.16 6.35
C LEU A 11 6.90 -15.14 7.46
N LYS A 12 7.59 -14.68 8.52
CA LYS A 12 7.89 -15.50 9.71
C LYS A 12 6.60 -15.94 10.42
N ASP A 13 5.64 -15.05 10.60
CA ASP A 13 4.35 -15.36 11.24
C ASP A 13 3.55 -16.38 10.42
N ARG A 14 3.52 -16.24 9.09
CA ARG A 14 2.84 -17.20 8.19
C ARG A 14 3.42 -18.62 8.30
N LYS A 15 4.73 -18.76 8.55
CA LYS A 15 5.36 -20.10 8.68
C LYS A 15 4.87 -20.84 9.93
N LYS A 16 4.56 -20.10 11.00
CA LYS A 16 4.17 -20.63 12.30
C LYS A 16 2.66 -20.85 12.45
N ASP A 17 1.85 -20.13 11.67
CA ASP A 17 0.38 -20.17 11.76
C ASP A 17 -0.22 -21.17 10.76
N PRO A 18 -0.78 -22.31 11.21
CA PRO A 18 -1.37 -23.33 10.34
C PRO A 18 -2.44 -22.80 9.39
N LEU A 19 -3.17 -21.75 9.77
CA LEU A 19 -4.24 -21.17 8.95
C LEU A 19 -3.70 -20.27 7.82
N LYS A 20 -2.40 -19.95 7.83
CA LYS A 20 -1.77 -19.01 6.89
C LYS A 20 -0.60 -19.60 6.10
N GLN A 21 -0.16 -20.83 6.41
CA GLN A 21 0.98 -21.48 5.77
C GLN A 21 0.84 -21.59 4.24
N TRP A 22 -0.39 -21.82 3.75
CA TRP A 22 -0.68 -21.89 2.32
C TRP A 22 -0.38 -20.58 1.55
N LYS A 23 -0.21 -19.44 2.25
CA LYS A 23 0.12 -18.12 1.66
C LYS A 23 1.63 -17.92 1.45
N ILE A 24 2.42 -18.98 1.57
CA ILE A 24 3.87 -18.95 1.37
C ILE A 24 4.20 -19.63 0.05
N SER A 25 4.94 -18.93 -0.79
CA SER A 25 5.47 -19.43 -2.05
C SER A 25 7.00 -19.34 -2.05
N PRO A 26 7.71 -20.18 -2.83
CA PRO A 26 9.15 -20.05 -3.04
C PRO A 26 9.58 -18.64 -3.51
N ILE A 27 8.68 -17.91 -4.19
CA ILE A 27 8.96 -16.54 -4.63
C ILE A 27 9.06 -15.56 -3.48
N ASP A 28 8.34 -15.77 -2.37
CA ASP A 28 8.32 -14.84 -1.24
C ASP A 28 9.70 -14.72 -0.59
N GLN A 29 10.44 -15.83 -0.52
CA GLN A 29 11.80 -15.85 0.04
C GLN A 29 12.80 -15.15 -0.90
N LYS A 30 12.63 -15.30 -2.21
CA LYS A 30 13.46 -14.61 -3.21
C LYS A 30 13.14 -13.11 -3.24
N ALA A 31 11.87 -12.75 -3.14
CA ALA A 31 11.41 -11.37 -3.13
C ALA A 31 12.06 -10.57 -2.00
N GLN A 32 12.26 -11.18 -0.82
CA GLN A 32 12.97 -10.50 0.26
C GLN A 32 14.45 -10.23 -0.02
N LYS A 33 15.13 -11.17 -0.70
CA LYS A 33 16.53 -10.97 -1.13
C LYS A 33 16.62 -9.90 -2.23
N MET A 34 15.61 -9.82 -3.09
CA MET A 34 15.52 -8.87 -4.19
C MET A 34 14.78 -7.57 -3.83
N TRP A 35 14.71 -7.23 -2.54
CA TRP A 35 13.95 -6.09 -2.04
C TRP A 35 14.24 -4.79 -2.80
N ASP A 36 15.51 -4.48 -3.04
CA ASP A 36 15.92 -3.25 -3.70
C ASP A 36 15.48 -3.23 -5.17
N ALA A 37 15.61 -4.35 -5.88
CA ALA A 37 15.15 -4.48 -7.26
C ALA A 37 13.62 -4.35 -7.39
N TYR A 38 12.85 -4.94 -6.47
CA TYR A 38 11.40 -4.75 -6.42
C TYR A 38 11.02 -3.31 -6.08
N SER A 39 11.76 -2.66 -5.19
CA SER A 39 11.54 -1.26 -4.81
C SER A 39 11.81 -0.33 -5.99
N GLU A 40 12.90 -0.54 -6.72
CA GLU A 40 13.23 0.22 -7.93
C GLU A 40 12.18 0.02 -9.02
N ALA A 41 11.78 -1.22 -9.29
CA ALA A 41 10.75 -1.53 -10.28
C ALA A 41 9.38 -0.90 -9.90
N ARG A 42 9.00 -0.94 -8.63
CA ARG A 42 7.80 -0.27 -8.11
C ARG A 42 7.87 1.24 -8.34
N ASP A 43 8.99 1.86 -7.99
CA ASP A 43 9.21 3.30 -8.10
C ASP A 43 9.18 3.76 -9.56
N GLU A 44 9.77 2.98 -10.48
CA GLU A 44 9.67 3.22 -11.92
C GLU A 44 8.24 3.08 -12.45
N MET A 45 7.56 1.98 -12.11
CA MET A 45 6.17 1.74 -12.52
C MET A 45 5.28 2.90 -12.10
N LEU A 46 5.39 3.31 -10.83
CA LEU A 46 4.66 4.45 -10.28
C LEU A 46 4.93 5.72 -11.10
N LYS A 47 6.21 6.05 -11.38
CA LYS A 47 6.56 7.26 -12.17
C LYS A 47 6.01 7.24 -13.59
N LYS A 48 6.06 6.09 -14.26
CA LYS A 48 5.70 5.98 -15.68
C LYS A 48 4.20 5.86 -15.91
N THR A 49 3.44 5.40 -14.91
CA THR A 49 2.02 5.05 -15.06
C THR A 49 1.06 5.91 -14.25
N ASN A 50 1.56 6.84 -13.42
CA ASN A 50 0.71 7.81 -12.73
C ASN A 50 0.21 8.88 -13.70
N SER A 51 -1.10 8.99 -13.88
CA SER A 51 -1.74 9.95 -14.81
C SER A 51 -2.91 10.67 -14.16
N SER A 52 -3.38 11.77 -14.77
CA SER A 52 -4.56 12.51 -14.28
C SER A 52 -5.82 11.66 -14.30
N ASP A 53 -5.94 10.81 -15.31
CA ASP A 53 -7.13 10.01 -15.56
C ASP A 53 -7.13 8.73 -14.72
N ALA A 54 -5.94 8.23 -14.38
CA ALA A 54 -5.74 7.07 -13.52
C ALA A 54 -4.57 7.33 -12.53
N PRO A 55 -4.81 8.08 -11.44
CA PRO A 55 -3.78 8.39 -10.46
C PRO A 55 -3.53 7.21 -9.51
N TRP A 56 -2.27 6.93 -9.24
CA TRP A 56 -1.87 6.01 -8.17
C TRP A 56 -2.08 6.64 -6.79
N THR A 57 -2.69 5.88 -5.89
CA THR A 57 -2.77 6.22 -4.46
C THR A 57 -1.98 5.20 -3.67
N VAL A 58 -1.01 5.65 -2.87
CA VAL A 58 -0.18 4.75 -2.08
C VAL A 58 -0.71 4.66 -0.65
N ILE A 59 -0.89 3.44 -0.15
CA ILE A 59 -1.37 3.17 1.21
C ILE A 59 -0.24 2.61 2.06
N CYS A 60 0.14 3.27 3.14
CA CYS A 60 1.08 2.73 4.14
C CYS A 60 0.41 1.61 4.93
N ALA A 61 0.82 0.38 4.70
CA ALA A 61 0.12 -0.83 5.13
C ALA A 61 0.85 -1.62 6.23
N ASN A 62 1.76 -0.98 6.98
CA ASN A 62 2.45 -1.63 8.10
C ASN A 62 1.46 -2.05 9.19
N ASP A 63 0.49 -1.19 9.54
CA ASP A 63 -0.68 -1.58 10.32
C ASP A 63 -1.85 -1.92 9.37
N LYS A 64 -2.26 -3.19 9.36
CA LYS A 64 -3.34 -3.66 8.48
C LYS A 64 -4.69 -3.03 8.81
N LYS A 65 -5.03 -2.88 10.09
CA LYS A 65 -6.35 -2.38 10.50
C LYS A 65 -6.48 -0.92 10.09
N LEU A 66 -5.47 -0.12 10.40
CA LEU A 66 -5.45 1.29 10.01
C LEU A 66 -5.43 1.45 8.49
N ALA A 67 -4.64 0.65 7.77
CA ALA A 67 -4.60 0.68 6.32
C ALA A 67 -5.96 0.35 5.68
N HIS A 68 -6.66 -0.68 6.17
CA HIS A 68 -7.98 -1.04 5.65
C HIS A 68 -9.00 0.08 5.88
N LEU A 69 -9.07 0.62 7.09
CA LEU A 69 -10.01 1.70 7.41
C LEU A 69 -9.76 2.95 6.55
N ASN A 70 -8.50 3.32 6.38
CA ASN A 70 -8.13 4.49 5.59
C ASN A 70 -8.34 4.27 4.09
N LEU A 71 -8.06 3.08 3.57
CA LEU A 71 -8.33 2.73 2.17
C LEU A 71 -9.83 2.80 1.88
N ILE A 72 -10.66 2.21 2.75
CA ILE A 72 -12.12 2.25 2.60
C ILE A 72 -12.61 3.70 2.67
N ALA A 73 -12.16 4.47 3.67
CA ALA A 73 -12.54 5.88 3.81
C ALA A 73 -12.13 6.72 2.60
N ASP A 74 -10.93 6.52 2.06
CA ASP A 74 -10.44 7.19 0.85
C ASP A 74 -11.28 6.85 -0.37
N LEU A 75 -11.56 5.57 -0.61
CA LEU A 75 -12.41 5.15 -1.73
C LEU A 75 -13.82 5.77 -1.64
N LEU A 76 -14.45 5.68 -0.47
CA LEU A 76 -15.78 6.27 -0.23
C LEU A 76 -15.77 7.79 -0.33
N SER A 77 -14.65 8.46 -0.01
CA SER A 77 -14.56 9.91 -0.16
C SER A 77 -14.69 10.35 -1.63
N ARG A 78 -14.15 9.57 -2.57
CA ARG A 78 -14.04 9.89 -4.00
C ARG A 78 -15.31 9.60 -4.80
N VAL A 79 -16.12 8.61 -4.39
CA VAL A 79 -17.32 8.21 -5.13
C VAL A 79 -18.52 9.04 -4.68
N ASN A 80 -19.35 9.57 -5.58
CA ASN A 80 -20.59 10.24 -5.20
C ASN A 80 -21.69 9.20 -4.90
N TYR A 81 -22.32 9.28 -3.74
CA TYR A 81 -23.43 8.40 -3.34
C TYR A 81 -24.39 9.12 -2.36
N PRO A 82 -25.68 8.73 -2.33
CA PRO A 82 -26.67 9.30 -1.39
C PRO A 82 -26.29 9.09 0.07
N ASP A 83 -26.69 10.01 0.95
CA ASP A 83 -26.51 9.90 2.40
C ASP A 83 -25.05 9.73 2.88
N LYS A 84 -24.09 10.24 2.10
CA LYS A 84 -22.67 10.25 2.46
C LYS A 84 -22.44 11.05 3.74
N ASP A 85 -22.13 10.34 4.84
CA ASP A 85 -21.64 10.97 6.06
C ASP A 85 -20.14 11.30 5.95
N LYS A 86 -19.83 12.57 5.67
CA LYS A 86 -18.44 13.05 5.58
C LYS A 86 -17.71 13.04 6.94
N LYS A 87 -18.44 13.00 8.07
CA LYS A 87 -17.82 13.10 9.41
C LYS A 87 -17.06 11.82 9.78
N ILE A 88 -17.48 10.67 9.26
CA ILE A 88 -16.82 9.37 9.49
C ILE A 88 -15.68 9.11 8.51
N LEU A 89 -15.63 9.82 7.37
CA LEU A 89 -14.60 9.67 6.33
C LEU A 89 -13.33 10.47 6.67
N LYS A 90 -12.76 10.22 7.85
CA LYS A 90 -11.52 10.85 8.28
C LYS A 90 -10.32 10.05 7.77
N ILE A 91 -9.64 10.60 6.77
CA ILE A 91 -8.45 10.00 6.17
C ILE A 91 -7.20 10.54 6.86
N ASN A 92 -6.30 9.65 7.25
CA ASN A 92 -4.99 10.01 7.77
C ASN A 92 -4.01 10.20 6.61
N PRO A 93 -3.48 11.43 6.38
CA PRO A 93 -2.59 11.72 5.26
C PRO A 93 -1.21 11.08 5.40
N LYS A 94 -0.87 10.50 6.57
CA LYS A 94 0.34 9.69 6.74
C LYS A 94 0.15 8.24 6.28
N ILE A 95 -1.10 7.79 6.13
CA ILE A 95 -1.46 6.44 5.67
C ILE A 95 -1.83 6.48 4.19
N VAL A 96 -2.65 7.43 3.78
CA VAL A 96 -3.05 7.61 2.38
C VAL A 96 -2.22 8.72 1.76
N LEU A 97 -1.24 8.32 0.95
CA LEU A 97 -0.36 9.24 0.25
C LEU A 97 -0.95 9.51 -1.13
N SER A 98 -1.68 10.62 -1.24
CA SER A 98 -2.14 11.13 -2.53
C SER A 98 -0.95 11.61 -3.34
N TRP A 99 -0.83 11.12 -4.57
CA TRP A 99 0.26 11.47 -5.46
C TRP A 99 -0.28 11.99 -6.79
N PRO A 100 -0.44 13.32 -6.93
CA PRO A 100 -1.01 13.89 -8.14
C PRO A 100 -0.08 13.67 -9.34
N ALA A 101 -0.66 13.45 -10.52
CA ALA A 101 0.07 13.22 -11.77
C ALA A 101 1.05 14.34 -12.14
N THR A 102 0.80 15.56 -11.67
CA THR A 102 1.67 16.71 -11.84
C THR A 102 2.93 16.67 -10.97
N SER A 103 2.97 15.81 -9.93
CA SER A 103 4.10 15.70 -9.04
C SER A 103 5.20 14.82 -9.62
N LYS A 104 6.34 15.42 -9.92
CA LYS A 104 7.57 14.70 -10.32
C LYS A 104 8.21 13.91 -9.16
N LYS A 105 7.85 14.20 -7.91
CA LYS A 105 8.45 13.60 -6.71
C LYS A 105 7.56 12.47 -6.18
N LEU A 106 8.13 11.27 -6.09
CA LEU A 106 7.47 10.13 -5.45
C LEU A 106 7.15 10.43 -3.98
N PRO A 107 6.03 9.91 -3.46
CA PRO A 107 5.74 9.97 -2.03
C PRO A 107 6.81 9.22 -1.24
N LYS A 108 6.88 9.46 0.09
CA LYS A 108 7.81 8.74 0.95
C LYS A 108 7.33 7.29 1.10
N LEU A 109 7.85 6.41 0.26
CA LEU A 109 7.60 4.98 0.29
C LEU A 109 8.42 4.32 1.39
N ALA A 110 7.92 3.19 1.87
CA ALA A 110 8.68 2.33 2.76
C ALA A 110 9.88 1.76 1.98
N LYS A 111 11.04 1.86 2.62
CA LYS A 111 12.27 1.19 2.21
C LYS A 111 12.54 0.04 3.17
#